data_AF-A0A7S3IQU4-F1
#
_entry.id   AF-A0A7S3IQU4-F1
#
_cell.length_a   1.000
_cell.length_b   1.000
_cell.length_c   1.000
_cell.angle_alpha   90.00
_cell.angle_beta   90.00
_cell.angle_gamma   90.00
#
_symmetry.space_group_name_H-M   'P 1'
#
loop_
_entity.id
_entity.type
_entity.pdbx_description
1 polymer ?
#
loop_
_entity_poly.entity_id
_entity_poly.type
_entity_poly.pdbx_seq_one_letter_code
_entity_poly.pdbx_strand_id
1 'polypeptide(L)'
;MNFNQRTNHLPGIYNLAKKNMLGRHLMKIKRLLPDHYAFFPQTYMLPHDFREFSEDAMNLKKPATYIMKPDDSCQGKGIFLTRNIDQVKSTDAYVVQKYLTKPHLIDGYKYDLRIYVLINGVSPLRAYIYQDGLARFATEKYQKPNPKNMSNLFMHLTNYAINKESEKYVPNDNGEKNASKRSLRDIYDIIEAQ
;
A
#
# COMPACT_ATOMS: atom_id res chain seq x y z
N MET A 1 -8.63 -15.39 -30.41
CA MET A 1 -7.40 -14.63 -30.68
C MET A 1 -6.59 -15.39 -31.69
N ASN A 2 -6.13 -14.74 -32.75
CA ASN A 2 -5.22 -15.33 -33.72
C ASN A 2 -3.85 -15.54 -33.06
N PHE A 3 -3.08 -16.54 -33.50
CA PHE A 3 -1.81 -16.94 -32.87
C PHE A 3 -0.77 -15.79 -32.74
N ASN A 4 -0.84 -14.79 -33.62
CA ASN A 4 0.07 -13.64 -33.64
C ASN A 4 -0.43 -12.43 -32.81
N GLN A 5 -1.65 -12.48 -32.27
CA GLN A 5 -2.14 -11.40 -31.43
C GLN A 5 -1.44 -11.43 -30.06
N ARG A 6 -1.20 -10.25 -29.51
CA ARG A 6 -0.64 -10.05 -28.17
C ARG A 6 -1.49 -9.03 -27.44
N THR A 7 -1.67 -9.24 -26.14
CA THR A 7 -2.30 -8.27 -25.24
C THR A 7 -1.32 -7.92 -24.14
N ASN A 8 -1.44 -6.71 -23.59
CA ASN A 8 -0.63 -6.29 -22.45
C ASN A 8 -1.27 -6.64 -21.09
N HIS A 9 -2.33 -7.46 -21.08
CA HIS A 9 -3.04 -7.88 -19.87
C HIS A 9 -3.34 -9.36 -19.92
N LEU A 10 -3.07 -10.04 -18.81
CA LEU A 10 -3.44 -11.43 -18.60
C LEU A 10 -4.92 -11.53 -18.20
N PRO A 11 -5.68 -12.49 -18.78
CA PRO A 11 -7.00 -12.83 -18.26
C PRO A 11 -6.92 -13.17 -16.76
N GLY A 12 -7.86 -12.64 -15.96
CA GLY A 12 -7.87 -12.88 -14.52
C GLY A 12 -6.92 -11.99 -13.69
N ILE A 13 -6.18 -11.05 -14.29
CA ILE A 13 -5.23 -10.18 -13.55
C ILE A 13 -5.88 -9.37 -12.42
N TYR A 14 -7.20 -9.14 -12.48
CA TYR A 14 -7.96 -8.49 -11.41
C TYR A 14 -7.86 -9.22 -10.07
N ASN A 15 -7.59 -10.54 -10.07
CA ASN A 15 -7.35 -11.32 -8.85
C ASN A 15 -6.11 -10.87 -8.07
N LEU A 16 -5.16 -10.21 -8.75
CA LEU A 16 -3.96 -9.62 -8.18
C LEU A 16 -4.04 -8.08 -8.12
N ALA A 17 -4.73 -7.45 -9.07
CA ALA A 17 -4.77 -6.00 -9.20
C ALA A 17 -5.88 -5.32 -8.35
N LYS A 18 -6.98 -6.02 -8.03
CA LYS A 18 -8.01 -5.48 -7.13
C LYS A 18 -7.63 -5.73 -5.66
N LYS A 19 -7.74 -4.70 -4.82
CA LYS A 19 -7.27 -4.74 -3.42
C LYS A 19 -7.97 -5.83 -2.60
N ASN A 20 -9.29 -5.97 -2.76
CA ASN A 20 -10.09 -6.96 -2.04
C ASN A 20 -9.75 -8.39 -2.49
N MET A 21 -9.58 -8.63 -3.80
CA MET A 21 -9.17 -9.93 -4.33
C MET A 21 -7.74 -10.31 -3.91
N LEU A 22 -6.80 -9.38 -4.02
CA LEU A 22 -5.43 -9.57 -3.57
C LEU A 22 -5.38 -9.86 -2.07
N GLY A 23 -6.09 -9.07 -1.27
CA GLY A 23 -6.21 -9.26 0.18
C GLY A 23 -6.75 -10.65 0.52
N ARG A 24 -7.84 -11.07 -0.13
CA ARG A 24 -8.42 -12.41 0.05
C ARG A 24 -7.44 -13.53 -0.25
N HIS A 25 -6.74 -13.46 -1.38
CA HIS A 25 -5.78 -14.49 -1.77
C HIS A 25 -4.57 -14.53 -0.84
N LEU A 26 -4.00 -13.37 -0.50
CA LEU A 26 -2.83 -13.28 0.38
C LEU A 26 -3.16 -13.70 1.81
N MET A 27 -4.33 -13.34 2.35
CA MET A 27 -4.75 -13.79 3.68
C MET A 27 -5.00 -15.29 3.71
N LYS A 28 -5.60 -15.87 2.66
CA LYS A 28 -5.81 -17.32 2.55
C LYS A 28 -4.49 -18.09 2.58
N ILE A 29 -3.52 -17.70 1.76
CA ILE A 29 -2.23 -18.41 1.70
C ILE A 29 -1.38 -18.14 2.95
N LYS A 30 -1.49 -16.96 3.57
CA LYS A 30 -0.84 -16.66 4.85
C LYS A 30 -1.31 -17.56 5.99
N ARG A 31 -2.59 -17.97 6.01
CA ARG A 31 -3.09 -18.94 6.99
C ARG A 31 -2.44 -20.34 6.82
N LEU A 32 -2.04 -20.69 5.59
CA LEU A 32 -1.38 -21.97 5.29
C LEU A 32 0.15 -21.91 5.46
N LEU A 33 0.76 -20.77 5.13
CA LEU A 33 2.22 -20.56 5.10
C LEU A 33 2.57 -19.23 5.81
N PRO A 34 2.37 -19.14 7.13
CA PRO A 34 2.47 -17.88 7.87
C PRO A 34 3.86 -17.23 7.78
N ASP A 35 4.92 -18.02 7.87
CA ASP A 35 6.30 -17.51 7.86
C ASP A 35 6.70 -16.97 6.48
N HIS A 36 6.23 -17.60 5.40
CA HIS A 36 6.52 -17.17 4.03
C HIS A 36 5.71 -15.93 3.60
N TYR A 37 4.55 -15.70 4.22
CA TYR A 37 3.64 -14.59 3.89
C TYR A 37 3.53 -13.54 5.01
N ALA A 38 4.48 -13.54 5.95
CA ALA A 38 4.58 -12.54 7.01
C ALA A 38 4.71 -11.10 6.46
N PHE A 39 5.18 -10.94 5.22
CA PHE A 39 5.30 -9.66 4.53
C PHE A 39 3.95 -8.95 4.30
N PHE A 40 2.82 -9.68 4.27
CA PHE A 40 1.51 -9.09 4.05
C PHE A 40 0.83 -8.75 5.38
N PRO A 41 0.47 -7.48 5.65
CA PRO A 41 -0.20 -7.10 6.89
C PRO A 41 -1.58 -7.76 7.04
N GLN A 42 -2.00 -7.96 8.29
CA GLN A 42 -3.36 -8.43 8.60
C GLN A 42 -4.40 -7.53 7.88
N THR A 43 -5.29 -8.15 7.11
CA THR A 43 -6.24 -7.47 6.23
C THR A 43 -7.59 -8.18 6.30
N TYR A 44 -8.66 -7.41 6.29
CA TYR A 44 -10.05 -7.87 6.33
C TYR A 44 -10.82 -7.23 5.16
N MET A 45 -11.73 -7.97 4.54
CA MET A 45 -12.58 -7.52 3.45
C MET A 45 -14.00 -7.32 3.99
N LEU A 46 -14.39 -6.07 4.23
CA LEU A 46 -15.74 -5.74 4.67
C LEU A 46 -16.71 -5.72 3.48
N PRO A 47 -17.98 -6.11 3.68
CA PRO A 47 -18.61 -6.45 4.96
C PRO A 47 -18.36 -7.89 5.44
N HIS A 48 -17.83 -8.77 4.58
CA HIS A 48 -17.72 -10.21 4.84
C HIS A 48 -16.94 -10.55 6.12
N ASP A 49 -15.81 -9.87 6.35
CA ASP A 49 -14.93 -10.14 7.49
C ASP A 49 -15.23 -9.24 8.71
N PHE A 50 -16.37 -8.53 8.74
CA PHE A 50 -16.67 -7.56 9.79
C PHE A 50 -16.61 -8.16 11.20
N ARG A 51 -17.17 -9.36 11.37
CA ARG A 51 -17.18 -10.06 12.65
C ARG A 51 -15.76 -10.37 13.13
N GLU A 52 -14.95 -10.99 12.27
CA GLU A 52 -13.54 -11.33 12.57
C GLU A 52 -12.75 -10.05 12.90
N PHE A 53 -12.91 -9.00 12.09
CA PHE A 53 -12.28 -7.70 12.32
C PHE A 53 -12.66 -7.09 13.68
N SER A 54 -13.94 -7.08 14.02
CA SER A 54 -14.46 -6.49 15.26
C SER A 54 -13.95 -7.25 16.48
N GLU A 55 -14.05 -8.59 16.48
CA GLU A 55 -13.55 -9.45 17.55
C GLU A 55 -12.04 -9.27 17.74
N ASP A 56 -11.26 -9.31 16.67
CA ASP A 56 -9.80 -9.10 16.72
C ASP A 56 -9.43 -7.74 17.29
N ALA A 57 -10.12 -6.68 16.86
CA ALA A 57 -9.84 -5.33 17.31
C ALA A 57 -10.21 -5.09 18.77
N MET A 58 -11.33 -5.66 19.24
CA MET A 58 -11.78 -5.58 20.64
C MET A 58 -10.86 -6.36 21.59
N ASN A 59 -10.26 -7.46 21.14
CA ASN A 59 -9.38 -8.29 21.95
C ASN A 59 -7.98 -7.69 22.17
N LEU A 60 -7.64 -6.58 21.51
CA LEU A 60 -6.35 -5.92 21.68
C LEU A 60 -6.27 -5.13 22.99
N LYS A 61 -5.22 -5.38 23.79
CA LYS A 61 -4.90 -4.58 24.99
C LYS A 61 -4.73 -3.07 24.71
N LYS A 62 -4.36 -2.71 23.48
CA LYS A 62 -4.20 -1.33 23.02
C LYS A 62 -4.80 -1.19 21.63
N PRO A 63 -5.61 -0.16 21.35
CA PRO A 63 -6.18 0.05 20.03
C PRO A 63 -5.11 0.11 18.93
N ALA A 64 -5.24 -0.75 17.93
CA ALA A 64 -4.41 -0.70 16.73
C ALA A 64 -4.85 0.45 15.81
N THR A 65 -3.94 0.89 14.94
CA THR A 65 -4.29 1.81 13.84
C THR A 65 -4.55 0.99 12.58
N TYR A 66 -5.69 1.23 11.95
CA TYR A 66 -6.08 0.61 10.70
C TYR A 66 -6.12 1.66 9.59
N ILE A 67 -5.80 1.23 8.38
CA ILE A 67 -6.00 2.00 7.16
C ILE A 67 -7.21 1.43 6.42
N MET A 68 -8.21 2.29 6.20
CA MET A 68 -9.45 1.96 5.53
C MET A 68 -9.29 2.32 4.05
N LYS A 69 -9.47 1.35 3.15
CA LYS A 69 -9.33 1.56 1.70
C LYS A 69 -10.62 1.16 1.01
N PRO A 70 -11.33 2.06 0.31
CA PRO A 70 -12.54 1.68 -0.42
C PRO A 70 -12.21 0.64 -1.49
N ASP A 71 -13.14 -0.31 -1.68
CA ASP A 71 -12.97 -1.47 -2.57
C ASP A 71 -12.68 -1.06 -4.02
N ASP A 72 -13.51 -0.20 -4.61
CA ASP A 72 -13.43 0.21 -6.01
C ASP A 72 -12.87 1.63 -6.24
N SER A 73 -12.13 2.18 -5.27
CA SER A 73 -11.47 3.50 -5.42
C SER A 73 -9.99 3.39 -5.84
N CYS A 74 -9.46 4.42 -6.50
CA CYS A 74 -8.05 4.55 -6.84
C CYS A 74 -7.48 5.91 -6.40
N GLN A 75 -6.17 6.13 -6.61
CA GLN A 75 -5.48 7.41 -6.34
C GLN A 75 -5.50 7.89 -4.88
N GLY A 76 -5.92 7.06 -3.93
CA GLY A 76 -5.96 7.39 -2.51
C GLY A 76 -7.25 8.08 -2.05
N LYS A 77 -8.23 8.25 -2.94
CA LYS A 77 -9.53 8.85 -2.61
C LYS A 77 -10.31 7.95 -1.64
N GLY A 78 -10.81 8.55 -0.56
CA GLY A 78 -11.58 7.86 0.49
C GLY A 78 -10.74 6.99 1.41
N ILE A 79 -9.40 7.04 1.33
CA ILE A 79 -8.52 6.37 2.29
C ILE A 79 -8.44 7.21 3.56
N PHE A 80 -8.61 6.58 4.71
CA PHE A 80 -8.39 7.22 6.00
C PHE A 80 -7.79 6.26 7.02
N LEU A 81 -7.21 6.81 8.09
CA LEU A 81 -6.75 6.03 9.24
C LEU A 81 -7.78 6.12 10.36
N THR A 82 -7.99 5.01 11.07
CA THR A 82 -8.81 5.00 12.28
C THR A 82 -8.21 4.10 13.36
N ARG A 83 -8.51 4.44 14.61
CA ARG A 83 -8.37 3.56 15.79
C ARG A 83 -9.73 3.24 16.41
N ASN A 84 -10.76 3.96 16.00
CA ASN A 84 -12.10 3.82 16.51
C ASN A 84 -12.85 2.87 15.58
N ILE A 85 -13.00 1.62 16.03
CA ILE A 85 -13.72 0.59 15.28
C ILE A 85 -15.23 0.79 15.30
N ASP A 86 -15.76 1.52 16.30
CA ASP A 86 -17.20 1.79 16.42
C ASP A 86 -17.72 2.69 15.29
N GLN A 87 -16.82 3.41 14.61
CA GLN A 87 -17.13 4.20 13.42
C GLN A 87 -17.27 3.35 12.15
N VAL A 88 -16.87 2.08 12.20
CA VAL A 88 -16.93 1.16 11.06
C VAL A 88 -18.24 0.37 11.14
N LYS A 89 -19.08 0.46 10.12
CA LYS A 89 -20.36 -0.22 10.07
C LYS A 89 -20.21 -1.59 9.40
N SER A 90 -21.06 -2.53 9.80
CA SER A 90 -21.11 -3.88 9.21
C SER A 90 -21.53 -3.89 7.74
N THR A 91 -22.11 -2.80 7.24
CA THR A 91 -22.51 -2.61 5.83
C THR A 91 -21.44 -1.93 4.99
N ASP A 92 -20.35 -1.46 5.60
CA ASP A 92 -19.32 -0.71 4.90
C ASP A 92 -18.52 -1.61 3.94
N ALA A 93 -18.15 -1.07 2.77
CA ALA A 93 -17.37 -1.78 1.75
C ALA A 93 -15.93 -1.26 1.70
N TYR A 94 -15.07 -1.85 2.54
CA TYR A 94 -13.65 -1.49 2.64
C TYR A 94 -12.76 -2.71 2.76
N VAL A 95 -11.55 -2.57 2.20
CA VAL A 95 -10.39 -3.33 2.64
C VAL A 95 -9.80 -2.63 3.87
N VAL A 96 -9.94 -3.29 5.02
CA VAL A 96 -9.40 -2.82 6.30
C VAL A 96 -8.07 -3.51 6.54
N GLN A 97 -7.00 -2.75 6.71
CA GLN A 97 -5.66 -3.32 6.87
C GLN A 97 -4.96 -2.71 8.08
N LYS A 98 -4.25 -3.53 8.85
CA LYS A 98 -3.41 -3.04 9.96
C LYS A 98 -2.33 -2.10 9.41
N TYR A 99 -2.30 -0.87 9.93
CA TYR A 99 -1.37 0.15 9.44
C TYR A 99 0.05 -0.09 9.96
N LEU A 100 1.03 0.05 9.06
CA LEU A 100 2.45 0.00 9.42
C LEU A 100 2.85 1.30 10.14
N THR A 101 2.94 1.23 11.48
CA THR A 101 3.21 2.39 12.35
C THR A 101 4.69 2.73 12.53
N LYS A 102 5.58 1.85 12.07
CA LYS A 102 7.04 2.03 12.09
C LYS A 102 7.62 1.78 10.69
N PRO A 103 7.26 2.60 9.69
CA PRO A 103 7.87 2.49 8.37
C PRO A 103 9.36 2.87 8.45
N HIS A 104 10.16 2.36 7.52
CA HIS A 104 11.47 2.96 7.25
C HIS A 104 11.27 4.38 6.72
N LEU A 105 12.15 5.29 7.12
CA LEU A 105 12.07 6.71 6.77
C LEU A 105 13.38 7.14 6.13
N ILE A 106 13.30 8.02 5.14
CA ILE A 106 14.46 8.72 4.57
C ILE A 106 14.20 10.21 4.80
N ASP A 107 15.18 10.89 5.41
CA ASP A 107 15.07 12.31 5.83
C ASP A 107 13.86 12.62 6.73
N GLY A 108 13.36 11.60 7.44
CA GLY A 108 12.16 11.67 8.27
C GLY A 108 10.84 11.58 7.50
N TYR A 109 10.86 11.35 6.19
CA TYR A 109 9.66 11.19 5.37
C TYR A 109 9.33 9.73 5.14
N LYS A 110 8.03 9.43 5.18
CA LYS A 110 7.51 8.13 4.76
C LYS A 110 7.58 8.03 3.24
N TYR A 111 7.91 6.86 2.71
CA TYR A 111 7.90 6.60 1.27
C TYR A 111 7.35 5.21 0.96
N ASP A 112 6.97 5.01 -0.30
CA ASP A 112 6.72 3.68 -0.86
C ASP A 112 7.57 3.47 -2.11
N LEU A 113 7.75 2.19 -2.48
CA LEU A 113 8.44 1.79 -3.69
C LEU A 113 7.44 1.28 -4.72
N ARG A 114 7.52 1.82 -5.94
CA ARG A 114 6.86 1.30 -7.13
C ARG A 114 7.86 0.49 -7.93
N ILE A 115 7.75 -0.82 -7.81
CA ILE A 115 8.56 -1.79 -8.56
C ILE A 115 7.75 -2.23 -9.79
N TYR A 116 8.39 -2.27 -10.95
CA TYR A 116 7.78 -2.73 -12.20
C TYR A 116 8.12 -4.19 -12.45
N VAL A 117 7.09 -5.02 -12.68
CA VAL A 117 7.23 -6.45 -12.94
C VAL A 117 6.52 -6.80 -14.26
N LEU A 118 7.25 -7.41 -15.18
CA LEU A 118 6.73 -7.95 -16.44
C LEU A 118 6.46 -9.45 -16.30
N ILE A 119 5.21 -9.85 -16.51
CA ILE A 119 4.83 -11.27 -16.61
C ILE A 119 4.69 -11.63 -18.09
N ASN A 120 5.67 -12.35 -18.64
CA ASN A 120 5.73 -12.73 -20.06
C ASN A 120 5.15 -14.14 -20.34
N GLY A 121 4.67 -14.82 -19.31
CA GLY A 121 4.06 -16.14 -19.43
C GLY A 121 3.60 -16.67 -18.09
N VAL A 122 2.55 -17.47 -18.09
CA VAL A 122 2.00 -18.13 -16.89
C VAL A 122 2.13 -19.66 -16.95
N SER A 123 2.46 -20.22 -18.12
CA SER A 123 2.72 -21.65 -18.33
C SER A 123 3.79 -21.80 -19.43
N PRO A 124 5.08 -21.89 -19.08
CA PRO A 124 5.63 -21.72 -17.73
C PRO A 124 5.54 -20.26 -17.24
N LEU A 125 5.57 -20.07 -15.93
CA LEU A 125 5.64 -18.74 -15.32
C LEU A 125 6.99 -18.08 -15.67
N ARG A 126 6.94 -16.90 -16.28
CA ARG A 126 8.12 -16.06 -16.58
C ARG A 126 7.87 -14.64 -16.10
N ALA A 127 8.57 -14.25 -15.03
CA ALA A 127 8.47 -12.94 -14.40
C ALA A 127 9.82 -12.23 -14.43
N TYR A 128 9.82 -10.94 -14.77
CA TYR A 128 11.01 -10.08 -14.82
C TYR A 128 10.76 -8.85 -13.98
N ILE A 129 11.72 -8.49 -13.13
CA ILE A 129 11.68 -7.25 -12.35
C ILE A 129 12.52 -6.23 -13.10
N TYR A 130 11.96 -5.04 -13.37
CA TYR A 130 12.73 -3.96 -13.95
C TYR A 130 13.77 -3.47 -12.95
N GLN A 131 14.97 -3.16 -13.43
CA GLN A 131 16.11 -2.77 -12.57
C GLN A 131 15.96 -1.39 -11.94
N ASP A 132 14.90 -0.65 -12.28
CA ASP A 132 14.57 0.61 -11.66
C ASP A 132 13.06 0.68 -11.35
N GLY A 133 12.65 1.71 -10.65
CA GLY A 133 11.30 1.96 -10.19
C GLY A 133 11.13 3.40 -9.76
N LEU A 134 10.11 3.65 -8.95
CA LEU A 134 9.89 4.97 -8.36
C LEU A 134 9.81 4.85 -6.85
N ALA A 135 10.59 5.64 -6.15
CA ALA A 135 10.33 5.94 -4.76
C ALA A 135 9.42 7.17 -4.66
N ARG A 136 8.32 7.05 -3.93
CA ARG A 136 7.32 8.13 -3.78
C ARG A 136 7.22 8.53 -2.34
N PHE A 137 7.53 9.78 -2.05
CA PHE A 137 7.61 10.32 -0.71
C PHE A 137 6.30 11.02 -0.33
N ALA A 138 5.97 10.92 0.95
CA ALA A 138 5.09 11.83 1.65
C ALA A 138 5.74 13.23 1.70
N THR A 139 4.94 14.29 1.73
CA THR A 139 5.45 15.68 1.78
C THR A 139 5.50 16.27 3.18
N GLU A 140 4.99 15.54 4.18
CA GLU A 140 5.13 15.88 5.60
C GLU A 140 5.99 14.85 6.35
N LYS A 141 6.80 15.32 7.30
CA LYS A 141 7.63 14.44 8.13
C LYS A 141 6.76 13.47 8.91
N TYR A 142 7.15 12.20 8.89
CA TYR A 142 6.39 11.14 9.51
C TYR A 142 6.43 11.26 11.03
N GLN A 143 5.26 11.13 11.63
CA GLN A 143 5.10 10.87 13.05
C GLN A 143 4.20 9.65 13.22
N LYS A 144 4.40 8.91 14.33
CA LYS A 144 3.52 7.78 14.64
C LYS A 144 2.06 8.27 14.71
N PRO A 145 1.09 7.51 14.16
CA PRO A 145 -0.31 7.91 14.17
C PRO A 145 -0.79 8.24 15.59
N ASN A 146 -1.59 9.28 15.74
CA ASN A 146 -2.27 9.72 16.94
C ASN A 146 -3.51 10.56 16.55
N PRO A 147 -4.42 10.88 17.49
CA PRO A 147 -5.65 11.61 17.16
C PRO A 147 -5.44 12.95 16.45
N LYS A 148 -4.29 13.61 16.62
CA LYS A 148 -4.00 14.91 16.02
C LYS A 148 -3.44 14.82 14.59
N ASN A 149 -2.86 13.69 14.18
CA ASN A 149 -2.18 13.57 12.88
C ASN A 149 -2.79 12.56 11.90
N MET A 150 -3.71 11.68 12.34
CA MET A 150 -4.28 10.63 11.48
C MET A 150 -5.05 11.16 10.26
N SER A 151 -5.57 12.38 10.32
CA SER A 151 -6.22 13.07 9.20
C SER A 151 -5.23 13.71 8.21
N ASN A 152 -3.94 13.84 8.58
CA ASN A 152 -2.93 14.41 7.68
C ASN A 152 -2.48 13.37 6.65
N LEU A 153 -3.14 13.40 5.49
CA LEU A 153 -2.87 12.48 4.40
C LEU A 153 -1.49 12.69 3.76
N PHE A 154 -0.95 13.91 3.77
CA PHE A 154 0.39 14.24 3.26
C PHE A 154 1.52 13.62 4.09
N MET A 155 1.24 13.16 5.32
CA MET A 155 2.18 12.43 6.17
C MET A 155 2.06 10.91 6.01
N HIS A 156 0.81 10.43 5.92
CA HIS A 156 0.51 9.01 6.04
C HIS A 156 0.36 8.30 4.71
N LEU A 157 0.09 9.02 3.62
CA LEU A 157 -0.06 8.50 2.26
C LEU A 157 1.05 9.05 1.36
N THR A 158 1.54 8.21 0.47
CA THR A 158 2.68 8.46 -0.44
C THR A 158 2.23 8.56 -1.89
N ASN A 159 0.91 8.53 -2.13
CA ASN A 159 0.33 8.65 -3.45
C ASN A 159 0.67 10.01 -4.06
N TYR A 160 1.22 10.01 -5.28
CA TYR A 160 1.48 11.23 -6.06
C TYR A 160 0.23 12.09 -6.21
N ALA A 161 -0.94 11.48 -6.49
CA ALA A 161 -2.20 12.20 -6.67
C ALA A 161 -2.64 13.00 -5.42
N ILE A 162 -2.16 12.62 -4.23
CA ILE A 162 -2.39 13.36 -2.99
C ILE A 162 -1.26 14.37 -2.82
N ASN A 163 -0.01 13.89 -2.79
CA ASN A 163 1.12 14.72 -2.40
C ASN A 163 1.47 15.82 -3.41
N LYS A 164 1.11 15.70 -4.69
CA LYS A 164 1.29 16.77 -5.69
C LYS A 164 0.49 18.04 -5.36
N GLU A 165 -0.56 17.92 -4.54
CA GLU A 165 -1.39 19.05 -4.10
C GLU A 165 -0.82 19.71 -2.83
N SER A 166 0.28 19.20 -2.28
CA SER A 166 0.95 19.80 -1.15
C SER A 166 1.87 20.93 -1.61
N GLU A 167 1.87 22.06 -0.92
CA GLU A 167 2.82 23.16 -1.15
C GLU A 167 4.28 22.73 -0.93
N LYS A 168 4.51 21.64 -0.19
CA LYS A 168 5.83 21.05 0.09
C LYS A 168 6.27 20.03 -0.95
N TYR A 169 5.50 19.83 -2.02
CA TYR A 169 5.87 18.90 -3.08
C TYR A 169 7.05 19.44 -3.89
N VAL A 170 8.11 18.64 -4.00
CA VAL A 170 9.30 18.98 -4.78
C VAL A 170 9.30 18.11 -6.06
N PRO A 171 9.09 18.70 -7.25
CA PRO A 171 9.19 17.97 -8.51
C PRO A 171 10.64 17.55 -8.77
N ASN A 172 10.83 16.49 -9.55
CA ASN A 172 12.16 16.00 -9.89
C ASN A 172 12.55 16.45 -11.29
N ASP A 173 12.68 17.77 -11.49
CA ASP A 173 12.96 18.34 -12.81
C ASP A 173 14.46 18.26 -13.15
N ASN A 174 15.34 18.27 -12.13
CA ASN A 174 16.80 18.33 -12.30
C ASN A 174 17.58 17.24 -11.52
N GLY A 175 16.94 16.14 -11.12
CA GLY A 175 17.62 15.10 -10.34
C GLY A 175 17.88 15.49 -8.88
N GLU A 176 17.02 16.33 -8.30
CA GLU A 176 17.25 16.86 -6.95
C GLU A 176 17.14 15.77 -5.87
N LYS A 177 18.13 15.73 -4.98
CA LYS A 177 18.20 14.74 -3.89
C LYS A 177 17.04 14.83 -2.90
N ASN A 178 16.34 15.96 -2.82
CA ASN A 178 15.19 16.17 -1.95
C ASN A 178 13.84 15.96 -2.68
N ALA A 179 13.83 15.60 -3.97
CA ALA A 179 12.59 15.47 -4.74
C ALA A 179 11.60 14.48 -4.12
N SER A 180 10.30 14.77 -4.21
CA SER A 180 9.24 13.92 -3.65
C SER A 180 8.98 12.64 -4.46
N LYS A 181 9.63 12.50 -5.63
CA LYS A 181 9.65 11.30 -6.47
C LYS A 181 11.07 11.07 -6.99
N ARG A 182 11.67 9.92 -6.66
CA ARG A 182 13.06 9.58 -7.01
C ARG A 182 13.14 8.24 -7.71
N SER A 183 14.26 7.96 -8.39
CA SER A 183 14.56 6.62 -8.92
C SER A 183 14.67 5.63 -7.76
N LEU A 184 14.34 4.36 -8.01
CA LEU A 184 14.53 3.31 -7.03
C LEU A 184 16.02 3.06 -6.77
N ARG A 185 16.85 3.21 -7.80
CA ARG A 185 18.31 3.05 -7.70
C ARG A 185 18.92 4.06 -6.74
N ASP A 186 18.54 5.33 -6.86
CA ASP A 186 18.99 6.39 -5.94
C ASP A 186 18.66 6.04 -4.47
N ILE A 187 17.51 5.38 -4.25
CA ILE A 187 17.12 4.97 -2.89
C ILE A 187 17.96 3.80 -2.40
N TYR A 188 18.31 2.85 -3.26
CA TYR A 188 19.21 1.77 -2.87
C TYR A 188 20.59 2.29 -2.49
N ASP A 189 21.15 3.22 -3.26
CA ASP A 189 22.43 3.87 -2.94
C ASP A 189 22.37 4.58 -1.57
N ILE A 190 21.25 5.24 -1.24
CA ILE A 190 21.03 5.89 0.06
C ILE A 190 20.97 4.87 1.20
N ILE A 191 20.30 3.73 0.98
CA ILE A 191 20.12 2.70 2.02
C ILE A 191 21.43 1.96 2.27
N GLU A 192 22.20 1.65 1.22
CA GLU A 192 23.48 0.95 1.35
C GLU A 192 24.57 1.80 2.02
N ALA A 193 24.42 3.13 2.01
CA ALA A 193 25.34 4.05 2.66
C ALA A 193 25.10 4.25 4.18
N GLN A 194 24.08 3.61 4.77
CA GLN A 194 23.72 3.71 6.20
C GLN A 194 24.26 2.54 7.03
#